data_AF-A0A0E3B7T2-F1
#
_entry.id   AF-A0A0E3B7T2-F1
#
_cell.length_a   1.000
_cell.length_b   1.000
_cell.length_c   1.000
_cell.angle_alpha   90.00
_cell.angle_beta   90.00
_cell.angle_gamma   90.00
#
_symmetry.space_group_name_H-M   'P 1'
#
loop_
_entity.id
_entity.type
_entity.pdbx_description
1 polymer ?
#
loop_
_entity_poly.entity_id
_entity_poly.type
_entity_poly.pdbx_seq_one_letter_code
_entity_poly.pdbx_strand_id
1 'polypeptide(L)' 'MSIFVIDGKTGHITTSTLPSGDLAVKASGQMEQVMFEVCSSNKGYRNQPPYYGWIVPSSKRVQVMTRFEERCKKISG' A
#
# COMPACT_ATOMS: atom_id res chain seq x y z
N MET A 1 -2.06 -1.87 -11.65
CA MET A 1 -2.57 -1.81 -10.25
C MET A 1 -2.00 -3.03 -9.58
N SER A 2 -1.34 -2.91 -8.44
CA SER A 2 -0.69 -4.06 -7.82
C SER A 2 -1.47 -4.57 -6.62
N ILE A 3 -1.47 -5.89 -6.44
CA ILE A 3 -2.11 -6.57 -5.30
C ILE A 3 -1.06 -7.40 -4.56
N PHE A 4 -1.02 -7.26 -3.24
CA PHE A 4 -0.10 -7.95 -2.34
C PHE A 4 -0.84 -8.76 -1.29
N VAL A 5 -0.35 -9.97 -1.02
CA VAL A 5 -0.90 -10.92 -0.02
C VAL A 5 0.22 -11.52 0.82
N ILE A 6 -0.12 -12.03 2.00
CA ILE A 6 0.78 -12.85 2.85
C ILE A 6 0.10 -14.19 3.06
N ASP A 7 0.81 -15.28 2.77
CA ASP A 7 0.29 -16.63 2.96
C ASP A 7 -0.13 -16.84 4.43
N GLY A 8 -1.34 -17.36 4.64
CA GLY A 8 -1.91 -17.54 5.97
C GLY A 8 -2.51 -16.28 6.62
N LYS A 9 -2.50 -15.11 5.96
CA LYS A 9 -3.22 -13.92 6.43
C LYS A 9 -4.48 -13.65 5.59
N THR A 10 -5.51 -13.16 6.25
CA THR A 10 -6.75 -12.72 5.58
C THR A 10 -6.63 -11.29 5.04
N GLY A 11 -7.08 -11.09 3.80
CA GLY A 11 -7.11 -9.78 3.12
C GLY A 11 -5.97 -9.57 2.13
N HIS A 12 -5.88 -8.36 1.58
CA HIS A 12 -4.87 -7.96 0.60
C HIS A 12 -4.53 -6.48 0.72
N ILE A 13 -3.42 -6.05 0.12
CA ILE A 13 -3.07 -4.65 -0.09
C ILE A 13 -3.17 -4.35 -1.59
N THR A 14 -3.88 -3.30 -1.96
CA THR A 14 -3.98 -2.82 -3.34
C THR A 14 -3.26 -1.49 -3.48
N THR A 15 -2.44 -1.34 -4.51
CA THR A 15 -1.77 -0.09 -4.84
C THR A 15 -2.11 0.39 -6.25
N SER A 16 -2.32 1.70 -6.37
CA SER A 16 -2.66 2.37 -7.63
C SER A 16 -1.98 3.73 -7.71
N THR A 17 -1.34 4.01 -8.83
CA THR A 17 -0.74 5.33 -9.10
C THR A 17 -1.85 6.33 -9.44
N LEU A 18 -1.88 7.45 -8.73
CA LEU A 18 -2.79 8.56 -8.97
C LEU A 18 -2.30 9.44 -10.14
N PRO A 19 -3.16 10.29 -10.73
CA PRO A 19 -2.74 11.25 -11.76
C PRO A 19 -1.62 12.20 -11.31
N SER A 20 -1.51 12.49 -10.01
CA SER A 20 -0.41 13.28 -9.42
C SER A 20 0.94 12.55 -9.42
N GLY A 21 0.96 11.25 -9.73
CA GLY A 21 2.11 10.36 -9.59
C GLY A 21 2.28 9.74 -8.20
N ASP A 22 1.49 10.21 -7.22
CA ASP A 22 1.44 9.62 -5.88
C ASP A 22 0.88 8.19 -5.92
N LEU A 23 1.15 7.43 -4.86
CA LEU A 23 0.66 6.06 -4.72
C LEU A 23 -0.47 6.03 -3.71
N ALA A 24 -1.67 5.65 -4.17
CA ALA A 24 -2.76 5.28 -3.30
C ALA A 24 -2.61 3.81 -2.88
N VAL A 25 -2.75 3.55 -1.59
CA VAL A 25 -2.63 2.23 -0.98
C VAL A 25 -3.87 1.96 -0.14
N LYS A 26 -4.50 0.80 -0.35
CA LYS A 26 -5.62 0.31 0.45
C LYS A 26 -5.30 -1.08 0.96
N ALA A 27 -5.84 -1.43 2.12
CA ALA A 27 -5.71 -2.78 2.65
C ALA A 27 -7.03 -3.20 3.31
N SER A 28 -7.20 -4.50 3.47
CA SER A 28 -8.32 -5.10 4.18
C SER A 28 -7.82 -6.13 5.19
N GLY A 29 -8.56 -6.32 6.29
CA GLY A 29 -8.30 -7.39 7.24
C GLY A 29 -6.92 -7.27 7.91
N GLN A 30 -6.20 -8.39 8.03
CA GLN A 30 -4.91 -8.44 8.72
C GLN A 30 -3.78 -7.73 7.97
N MET A 31 -4.02 -7.31 6.73
CA MET A 31 -3.06 -6.55 5.93
C MET A 31 -3.01 -5.06 6.28
N GLU A 32 -3.99 -4.55 7.04
CA GLU A 32 -4.02 -3.13 7.46
C GLU A 32 -2.81 -2.72 8.29
N GLN A 33 -2.34 -3.60 9.17
CA GLN A 33 -1.14 -3.34 9.98
C GLN A 33 0.11 -3.23 9.10
N VAL A 34 0.26 -4.13 8.12
CA VAL A 34 1.41 -4.10 7.20
C VAL A 34 1.39 -2.83 6.36
N MET A 35 0.21 -2.44 5.85
CA MET A 35 0.02 -1.15 5.17
C MET A 35 0.39 0.01 6.07
N PHE A 36 -0.09 0.04 7.32
CA PHE A 36 0.20 1.10 8.27
C PHE A 36 1.72 1.26 8.49
N GLU A 37 2.43 0.18 8.79
CA GLU A 37 3.88 0.21 9.04
C GLU A 37 4.68 0.69 7.83
N VAL A 38 4.35 0.18 6.64
CA VAL A 38 5.05 0.55 5.40
C VAL A 38 4.76 1.99 5.02
N CYS A 39 3.49 2.41 5.02
CA CYS A 39 3.13 3.76 4.57
C CYS A 39 3.54 4.86 5.57
N SER A 40 3.38 4.63 6.88
CA SER A 40 3.78 5.61 7.91
C SER A 40 5.28 5.89 7.89
N SER A 41 6.10 4.85 7.74
CA SER A 41 7.57 4.96 7.66
C SER A 41 8.06 5.71 6.41
N ASN A 42 7.19 5.90 5.40
CA ASN A 42 7.54 6.48 4.10
C ASN A 42 6.81 7.80 3.82
N LYS A 43 6.46 8.56 4.87
CA LYS A 43 5.76 9.85 4.78
C LYS A 43 4.40 9.76 4.08
N GLY A 44 3.80 8.57 4.05
CA GLY A 44 2.41 8.44 3.66
C GLY A 44 1.52 9.13 4.69
N TYR A 45 0.32 9.52 4.28
CA TYR A 45 -0.71 10.00 5.18
C TYR A 45 -2.01 9.22 4.97
N ARG A 46 -2.77 9.04 6.05
CA ARG A 46 -4.12 8.48 5.99
C ARG A 46 -4.98 9.42 5.17
N ASN A 47 -5.64 8.89 4.16
CA ASN A 47 -6.66 9.64 3.45
C ASN A 47 -8.03 9.31 4.02
N GLN A 48 -8.79 10.35 4.30
CA GLN A 48 -10.18 10.27 4.74
C GLN A 48 -11.11 10.21 3.51
N PRO A 49 -12.43 10.04 3.66
CA PRO A 49 -13.34 9.86 2.53
C PRO A 49 -13.14 10.92 1.43
N PRO A 50 -13.27 10.55 0.14
CA PRO A 50 -13.84 9.29 -0.37
C PRO A 50 -12.83 8.15 -0.58
N TYR A 51 -11.53 8.38 -0.45
CA TYR A 51 -10.51 7.34 -0.64
C TYR A 51 -10.00 6.86 0.72
N TYR A 52 -10.74 5.95 1.34
CA TYR A 52 -10.23 5.23 2.51
C TYR A 52 -8.93 4.50 2.16
N GLY A 53 -7.84 4.83 2.86
CA GLY A 53 -6.52 4.25 2.62
C GLY A 53 -5.37 5.17 3.05
N TRP A 54 -4.24 5.03 2.36
CA TRP A 54 -3.04 5.86 2.50
C TRP A 54 -2.64 6.45 1.16
N ILE A 55 -2.17 7.70 1.16
CA ILE A 55 -1.49 8.30 0.02
C ILE A 55 -0.01 8.44 0.36
N VAL A 56 0.85 7.96 -0.53
CA VAL A 56 2.30 8.05 -0.42
C VAL A 56 2.81 8.96 -1.54
N PRO A 57 3.66 9.96 -1.23
CA PRO A 57 4.23 10.85 -2.23
C PRO A 57 4.97 10.10 -3.36
N SER A 58 4.88 10.61 -4.58
CA SER A 58 5.55 10.03 -5.77
C SER A 58 7.04 9.74 -5.54
N SER A 59 7.76 10.61 -4.81
CA SER A 59 9.18 10.47 -4.45
C SER A 59 9.48 9.26 -3.56
N LYS A 60 8.47 8.66 -2.93
CA LYS A 60 8.57 7.50 -2.04
C LYS A 60 7.88 6.24 -2.58
N ARG A 61 7.26 6.33 -3.76
CA ARG A 61 6.53 5.22 -4.39
C ARG A 61 7.38 3.97 -4.54
N VAL A 62 8.58 4.09 -5.12
CA VAL A 62 9.48 2.94 -5.36
C VAL A 62 9.84 2.27 -4.03
N GLN A 63 10.19 3.08 -3.03
CA GLN A 63 10.54 2.58 -1.70
C GLN A 63 9.37 1.80 -1.06
N VAL A 64 8.15 2.32 -1.14
CA VAL A 64 6.95 1.62 -0.61
C VAL A 64 6.66 0.33 -1.36
N MET A 65 6.76 0.33 -2.70
CA MET A 65 6.56 -0.88 -3.51
C MET A 65 7.58 -1.97 -3.15
N THR A 66 8.87 -1.62 -3.04
CA THR A 66 9.91 -2.56 -2.60
C THR A 66 9.65 -3.10 -1.20
N ARG A 67 9.24 -2.25 -0.24
CA ARG A 67 8.90 -2.70 1.12
C ARG A 67 7.70 -3.66 1.15
N PHE A 68 6.73 -3.49 0.26
CA PHE A 68 5.64 -4.46 0.12
C PHE A 68 6.13 -5.77 -0.49
N GLU A 69 6.98 -5.73 -1.52
CA GLU A 69 7.56 -6.93 -2.13
C GLU A 69 8.50 -7.70 -1.18
N GLU A 70 9.16 -7.01 -0.23
CA GLU A 70 9.96 -7.64 0.84
C GLU A 70 9.11 -8.40 1.86
N ARG A 71 7.87 -7.96 2.10
CA ARG A 71 7.00 -8.45 3.20
C ARG A 71 5.84 -9.30 2.72
N CYS A 72 5.47 -9.18 1.45
CA CYS A 72 4.27 -9.75 0.86
C CYS A 72 4.59 -10.31 -0.53
N LYS A 73 3.80 -11.30 -0.96
CA LYS A 73 3.81 -11.79 -2.32
C LYS A 73 2.94 -10.89 -3.21
N LYS A 74 3.50 -10.39 -4.30
CA LYS A 74 2.74 -9.68 -5.34
C LYS A 74 2.06 -10.70 -6.25
N ILE A 75 0.73 -10.58 -6.40
CA ILE A 75 -0.10 -11.51 -7.19
C ILE A 75 -0.76 -10.86 -8.40
N SER A 76 -0.66 -9.54 -8.54
CA SER A 76 -1.09 -8.78 -9.70
C SER A 76 -0.20 -7.56 -9.86
N GLY A 77 0.10 -7.15 -11.09
CA GLY A 77 0.96 -6.01 -11.44
C GLY A 77 0.33 -5.13 -12.49
#